data_AF-A0A9N9AUT7-F1
#
_entry.id   AF-A0A9N9AUT7-F1
#
_cell.length_a   1.000
_cell.length_b   1.000
_cell.length_c   1.000
_cell.angle_alpha   90.00
_cell.angle_beta   90.00
_cell.angle_gamma   90.00
#
_symmetry.space_group_name_H-M   'P 1'
#
loop_
_entity.id
_entity.type
_entity.pdbx_description
1 polymer ?
#
loop_
_entity_poly.entity_id
_entity_poly.type
_entity_poly.pdbx_seq_one_letter_code
_entity_poly.pdbx_strand_id
1 'polypeptide(L)'
;MSEDSIKPQSMSSGPRNVLRPNDSASLWNCSLSPGWSREESEILRKALIKFGIGNWAKIIESQCLPGKTNAQMNLQLQRMLGQQSTAEFNGLHIDPLVIGEKNSKIQGPTVKRKNNCIVNTGGKPSREEIKRRIQKNKELYELPEEKWSEFELPKPEDPFLVLEAKRGELRHLQHELSSVEEQISALRKQRQLHLQQFPGETDSSENEPECADYKE
;
A
#
# COMPACT_ATOMS: atom_id res chain seq x y z
N MET A 1 13.19 40.24 -20.28
CA MET A 1 12.64 39.86 -18.96
C MET A 1 11.95 38.53 -19.20
N SER A 2 12.69 37.43 -19.14
CA SER A 2 12.21 36.12 -19.57
C SER A 2 11.95 35.26 -18.34
N GLU A 3 10.70 34.83 -18.18
CA GLU A 3 10.25 33.90 -17.14
C GLU A 3 10.77 32.49 -17.44
N ASP A 4 11.84 32.09 -16.77
CA ASP A 4 12.31 30.72 -16.79
C ASP A 4 11.34 29.84 -15.99
N SER A 5 10.58 29.03 -16.73
CA SER A 5 9.73 27.96 -16.21
C SER A 5 10.55 26.98 -15.38
N ILE A 6 10.40 27.05 -14.05
CA ILE A 6 11.03 26.12 -13.10
C ILE A 6 10.40 24.75 -13.31
N LYS A 7 11.06 23.89 -14.09
CA LYS A 7 10.73 22.47 -14.18
C LYS A 7 10.98 21.81 -12.82
N PRO A 8 10.09 20.92 -12.34
CA PRO A 8 10.33 20.20 -11.09
C PRO A 8 11.56 19.32 -11.25
N GLN A 9 12.62 19.61 -10.48
CA GLN A 9 13.79 18.74 -10.41
C GLN A 9 13.40 17.44 -9.70
N SER A 10 13.32 16.35 -10.46
CA SER A 10 13.43 15.01 -9.88
C SER A 10 14.83 14.84 -9.30
N MET A 11 14.92 14.39 -8.04
CA MET A 11 16.15 14.10 -7.31
C MET A 11 17.16 13.28 -8.15
N SER A 12 18.46 13.47 -7.91
CA SER A 12 19.49 12.66 -8.54
C SER A 12 19.35 11.19 -8.11
N SER A 13 19.38 10.30 -9.11
CA SER A 13 19.10 8.87 -8.99
C SER A 13 20.18 8.15 -8.19
N GLY A 14 19.99 8.02 -6.88
CA GLY A 14 20.72 7.06 -6.05
C GLY A 14 20.14 5.64 -6.19
N PRO A 15 20.90 4.59 -5.78
CA PRO A 15 20.54 3.17 -5.92
C PRO A 15 19.29 2.70 -5.12
N ARG A 16 18.53 3.62 -4.53
CA ARG A 16 17.26 3.34 -3.83
C ARG A 16 16.00 3.68 -4.63
N ASN A 17 16.13 4.25 -5.83
CA ASN A 17 14.99 4.45 -6.73
C ASN A 17 14.78 3.20 -7.60
N VAL A 18 14.45 2.08 -6.97
CA VAL A 18 13.82 0.97 -7.71
C VAL A 18 12.42 1.45 -8.05
N LEU A 19 12.21 1.83 -9.31
CA LEU A 19 10.89 2.12 -9.87
C LEU A 19 9.97 0.94 -9.56
N ARG A 20 9.03 1.13 -8.65
CA ARG A 20 7.99 0.13 -8.41
C ARG A 20 6.93 0.32 -9.50
N PRO A 21 6.30 -0.75 -10.00
CA PRO A 21 5.21 -0.63 -10.98
C PRO A 21 4.08 0.31 -10.53
N ASN A 22 3.95 0.54 -9.22
CA ASN A 22 3.00 1.45 -8.59
C ASN A 22 3.44 2.92 -8.48
N ASP A 23 4.61 3.31 -9.00
CA ASP A 23 5.15 4.67 -8.90
C ASP A 23 4.72 5.60 -10.06
N SER A 24 3.69 5.22 -10.82
CA SER A 24 3.12 6.07 -11.88
C SER A 24 2.57 7.39 -11.30
N ALA A 25 2.97 8.55 -11.83
CA ALA A 25 2.61 9.88 -11.32
C ALA A 25 1.21 10.37 -11.75
N SER A 26 0.18 9.55 -11.60
CA SER A 26 -1.22 10.00 -11.75
C SER A 26 -1.80 10.27 -10.38
N LEU A 27 -2.65 11.30 -10.24
CA LEU A 27 -3.36 11.66 -9.00
C LEU A 27 -4.12 10.48 -8.34
N TRP A 28 -4.37 9.42 -9.11
CA TRP A 28 -5.03 8.18 -8.73
C TRP A 28 -4.08 7.05 -8.31
N ASN A 29 -2.78 7.33 -8.26
CA ASN A 29 -1.71 6.44 -7.80
C ASN A 29 -1.19 6.96 -6.47
N CYS A 30 -2.06 6.93 -5.45
CA CYS A 30 -1.56 6.62 -4.11
C CYS A 30 -0.74 5.34 -4.30
N SER A 31 0.58 5.39 -4.12
CA SER A 31 1.37 4.15 -4.14
C SER A 31 0.68 3.23 -3.14
N LEU A 32 0.09 2.13 -3.61
CA LEU A 32 -0.66 1.27 -2.70
C LEU A 32 0.34 0.73 -1.67
N SER A 33 -0.05 0.66 -0.40
CA SER A 33 0.76 -0.10 0.55
C SER A 33 0.87 -1.54 0.03
N PRO A 34 2.03 -2.22 0.13
CA PRO A 34 2.15 -3.59 -0.33
C PRO A 34 0.99 -4.45 0.21
N GLY A 35 0.34 -5.22 -0.66
CA GLY A 35 -0.83 -6.03 -0.32
C GLY A 35 -2.16 -5.25 -0.24
N TRP A 36 -2.25 -4.08 -0.86
CA TRP A 36 -3.52 -3.37 -1.10
C TRP A 36 -3.88 -3.41 -2.58
N SER A 37 -5.14 -3.72 -2.84
CA SER A 37 -5.80 -3.52 -4.14
C SER A 37 -6.44 -2.13 -4.22
N ARG A 38 -6.79 -1.71 -5.44
CA ARG A 38 -7.48 -0.42 -5.65
C ARG A 38 -8.87 -0.45 -5.02
N GLU A 39 -9.53 -1.60 -5.12
CA GLU A 39 -10.85 -1.89 -4.58
C GLU A 39 -10.84 -1.76 -3.05
N GLU A 40 -9.90 -2.42 -2.36
CA GLU A 40 -9.73 -2.29 -0.90
C GLU A 40 -9.45 -0.84 -0.48
N SER A 41 -8.67 -0.10 -1.27
CA SER A 41 -8.40 1.31 -1.01
C SER A 41 -9.67 2.17 -1.11
N GLU A 42 -10.53 1.94 -2.11
CA GLU A 42 -11.82 2.62 -2.21
C GLU A 42 -12.78 2.20 -1.09
N ILE A 43 -12.78 0.93 -0.69
CA ILE A 43 -13.57 0.45 0.46
C ILE A 43 -13.11 1.15 1.75
N LEU A 44 -11.80 1.28 1.97
CA LEU A 44 -11.27 2.02 3.12
C LEU A 44 -11.73 3.48 3.09
N ARG A 45 -11.67 4.15 1.93
CA ARG A 45 -12.14 5.53 1.78
C ARG A 45 -13.60 5.67 2.19
N LYS A 46 -14.49 4.80 1.69
CA LYS A 46 -15.91 4.79 2.06
C LYS A 46 -16.11 4.51 3.55
N ALA A 47 -15.35 3.58 4.12
CA ALA A 47 -15.43 3.23 5.53
C ALA A 47 -15.01 4.38 6.46
N LEU A 48 -13.97 5.14 6.07
CA LEU A 48 -13.52 6.32 6.80
C LEU A 48 -14.53 7.47 6.73
N ILE A 49 -15.19 7.67 5.59
CA ILE A 49 -16.27 8.64 5.45
C ILE A 49 -17.46 8.24 6.34
N LYS A 50 -17.83 6.95 6.33
CA LYS A 50 -19.00 6.44 7.07
C LYS A 50 -18.80 6.40 8.59
N PHE A 51 -17.66 5.90 9.06
CA PHE A 51 -17.42 5.67 10.50
C PHE A 51 -16.58 6.76 11.18
N GLY A 52 -15.98 7.64 10.38
CA GLY A 52 -15.04 8.67 10.82
C GLY A 52 -13.59 8.18 10.84
N ILE A 53 -12.66 9.09 10.57
CA ILE A 53 -11.22 8.80 10.59
C ILE A 53 -10.77 8.42 12.01
N GLY A 54 -9.99 7.34 12.13
CA GLY A 54 -9.48 6.87 13.43
C GLY A 54 -10.43 5.94 14.18
N ASN A 55 -11.65 5.73 13.69
CA ASN A 55 -12.61 4.79 14.27
C ASN A 55 -12.41 3.35 13.75
N TRP A 56 -11.22 2.81 13.99
CA TRP A 56 -10.81 1.52 13.42
C TRP A 56 -11.65 0.34 13.89
N ALA A 57 -12.14 0.40 15.14
CA ALA A 57 -12.96 -0.67 15.71
C ALA A 57 -14.24 -0.90 14.89
N LYS A 58 -14.96 0.17 14.53
CA LYS A 58 -16.17 0.06 13.68
C LYS A 58 -15.85 -0.43 12.27
N ILE A 59 -14.72 -0.01 11.71
CA ILE A 59 -14.27 -0.47 10.38
C ILE A 59 -14.00 -1.98 10.42
N ILE A 60 -13.32 -2.48 11.46
CA ILE A 60 -13.08 -3.91 11.63
C ILE A 60 -14.39 -4.68 11.87
N GLU A 61 -15.26 -4.16 12.73
CA GLU A 61 -16.56 -4.78 13.04
C GLU A 61 -17.44 -4.90 11.79
N SER A 62 -17.36 -3.91 10.88
CA SER A 62 -18.07 -3.96 9.60
C SER A 62 -17.57 -5.05 8.64
N GLN A 63 -16.39 -5.64 8.91
CA GLN A 63 -15.75 -6.67 8.08
C GLN A 63 -15.59 -6.30 6.60
N CYS A 64 -15.63 -5.00 6.26
CA CYS A 64 -15.49 -4.55 4.86
C CYS A 64 -14.06 -4.73 4.32
N LEU A 65 -13.07 -4.90 5.20
CA LEU A 65 -11.66 -5.11 4.86
C LEU A 65 -11.08 -6.32 5.62
N PRO A 66 -11.45 -7.55 5.23
CA PRO A 66 -11.01 -8.74 5.93
C PRO A 66 -9.48 -8.88 5.89
N GLY A 67 -8.89 -9.24 7.03
CA GLY A 67 -7.44 -9.44 7.17
C GLY A 67 -6.58 -8.18 7.19
N LYS A 68 -7.16 -6.97 7.06
CA LYS A 68 -6.41 -5.71 7.21
C LYS A 68 -6.30 -5.31 8.68
N THR A 69 -5.08 -5.00 9.11
CA THR A 69 -4.78 -4.51 10.46
C THR A 69 -4.95 -3.00 10.57
N ASN A 70 -5.13 -2.50 11.79
CA ASN A 70 -5.15 -1.05 12.09
C ASN A 70 -3.92 -0.32 11.56
N ALA A 71 -2.74 -0.94 11.67
CA ALA A 71 -1.50 -0.35 11.18
C ALA A 71 -1.50 -0.22 9.64
N GLN A 72 -1.95 -1.24 8.93
CA GLN A 72 -2.07 -1.21 7.47
C GLN A 72 -3.10 -0.17 7.01
N MET A 73 -4.26 -0.11 7.64
CA MET A 73 -5.29 0.90 7.33
C MET A 73 -4.79 2.32 7.59
N ASN A 74 -4.11 2.56 8.71
CA ASN A 74 -3.57 3.87 9.03
C ASN A 74 -2.45 4.29 8.05
N LEU A 75 -1.58 3.37 7.63
CA LEU A 75 -0.56 3.67 6.63
C LEU A 75 -1.20 4.03 5.29
N GLN A 76 -2.25 3.32 4.88
CA GLN A 76 -2.98 3.63 3.66
C GLN A 76 -3.70 4.99 3.75
N LEU A 77 -4.31 5.31 4.90
CA LEU A 77 -4.90 6.63 5.17
C LEU A 77 -3.86 7.75 5.05
N GLN A 78 -2.67 7.60 5.62
CA GLN A 78 -1.61 8.61 5.51
C GLN A 78 -1.23 8.91 4.05
N ARG A 79 -1.22 7.87 3.20
CA ARG A 79 -0.98 8.03 1.76
C ARG A 79 -2.14 8.76 1.09
N MET A 80 -3.39 8.42 1.39
CA MET A 80 -4.57 9.10 0.87
C MET A 80 -4.61 10.58 1.24
N LEU A 81 -4.30 10.91 2.49
CA LEU A 81 -4.24 12.30 2.95
C LEU A 81 -3.00 13.05 2.44
N GLY A 82 -1.97 12.33 1.97
CA GLY A 82 -0.70 12.94 1.59
C GLY A 82 0.10 13.51 2.78
N GLN A 83 -0.18 13.08 4.01
CA GLN A 83 0.50 13.52 5.23
C GLN A 83 0.61 12.40 6.27
N GLN A 84 1.69 12.42 7.07
CA GLN A 84 1.90 11.37 8.08
C GLN A 84 1.04 11.56 9.33
N SER A 85 0.72 12.80 9.69
CA SER A 85 -0.09 13.06 10.87
C SER A 85 -1.58 12.92 10.54
N THR A 86 -2.30 12.09 11.29
CA THR A 86 -3.75 11.90 11.14
C THR A 86 -4.55 12.46 12.30
N ALA A 87 -3.86 12.94 13.35
CA ALA A 87 -4.48 13.34 14.62
C ALA A 87 -5.49 14.49 14.47
N GLU A 88 -5.27 15.38 13.51
CA GLU A 88 -6.14 16.54 13.23
C GLU A 88 -7.43 16.19 12.48
N PHE A 89 -7.59 14.93 12.07
CA PHE A 89 -8.80 14.43 11.43
C PHE A 89 -9.52 13.37 12.26
N ASN A 90 -8.98 13.03 13.44
CA ASN A 90 -9.52 11.98 14.27
C ASN A 90 -10.97 12.27 14.69
N GLY A 91 -11.88 11.34 14.36
CA GLY A 91 -13.32 11.43 14.62
C GLY A 91 -14.12 12.19 13.55
N LEU A 92 -13.49 12.71 12.50
CA LEU A 92 -14.20 13.46 11.45
C LEU A 92 -14.64 12.56 10.29
N HIS A 93 -15.83 12.83 9.75
CA HIS A 93 -16.40 12.20 8.58
C HIS A 93 -16.02 13.00 7.33
N ILE A 94 -14.80 12.77 6.83
CA ILE A 94 -14.25 13.52 5.69
C ILE A 94 -13.79 12.57 4.60
N ASP A 95 -13.77 13.05 3.37
CA ASP A 95 -13.15 12.34 2.25
C ASP A 95 -11.63 12.57 2.26
N PRO A 96 -10.81 11.53 2.53
CA PRO A 96 -9.36 11.67 2.61
C PRO A 96 -8.71 12.14 1.30
N LEU A 97 -9.30 11.81 0.14
CA LEU A 97 -8.71 12.15 -1.16
C LEU A 97 -8.77 13.65 -1.44
N VAL A 98 -9.80 14.34 -0.97
CA VAL A 98 -9.91 15.81 -1.10
C VAL A 98 -8.76 16.50 -0.37
N ILE A 99 -8.38 15.97 0.80
CA ILE A 99 -7.23 16.46 1.55
C ILE A 99 -5.93 16.12 0.84
N GLY A 100 -5.80 14.89 0.33
CA GLY A 100 -4.66 14.45 -0.47
C GLY A 100 -4.40 15.34 -1.68
N GLU A 101 -5.44 15.73 -2.41
CA GLU A 101 -5.33 16.61 -3.56
C GLU A 101 -4.85 18.01 -3.17
N LYS A 102 -5.33 18.55 -2.04
CA LYS A 102 -4.83 19.82 -1.52
C LYS A 102 -3.38 19.70 -1.09
N ASN A 103 -3.04 18.65 -0.34
CA ASN A 103 -1.71 18.41 0.16
C ASN A 103 -0.68 18.12 -0.94
N SER A 104 -1.08 17.58 -2.09
CA SER A 104 -0.17 17.39 -3.24
C SER A 104 0.26 18.72 -3.87
N LYS A 105 -0.63 19.72 -3.86
CA LYS A 105 -0.38 21.07 -4.38
C LYS A 105 0.49 21.92 -3.45
N ILE A 106 0.59 21.55 -2.16
CA ILE A 106 1.44 22.26 -1.20
C ILE A 106 2.91 22.00 -1.54
N GLN A 107 3.59 23.06 -1.99
CA GLN A 107 5.02 23.09 -2.27
C GLN A 107 5.63 24.29 -1.54
N GLY A 108 6.87 24.16 -1.07
CA GLY A 108 7.57 25.29 -0.45
C GLY A 108 8.82 24.86 0.32
N PRO A 109 9.73 25.81 0.61
CA PRO A 109 11.02 25.54 1.26
C PRO A 109 10.87 25.01 2.69
N THR A 110 9.73 25.27 3.35
CA THR A 110 9.43 24.81 4.71
C THR A 110 8.78 23.43 4.75
N VAL A 111 8.31 22.91 3.61
CA VAL A 111 7.53 21.66 3.53
C VAL A 111 8.47 20.49 3.30
N LYS A 112 8.68 19.67 4.33
CA LYS A 112 9.44 18.42 4.19
C LYS A 112 8.50 17.27 3.87
N ARG A 113 8.94 16.37 2.99
CA ARG A 113 8.23 15.14 2.63
C ARG A 113 9.07 13.91 2.94
N LYS A 114 8.42 12.84 3.39
CA LYS A 114 9.00 11.50 3.53
C LYS A 114 8.03 10.50 2.94
N ASN A 115 8.49 9.69 1.97
CA ASN A 115 7.64 8.76 1.22
C ASN A 115 6.42 9.47 0.59
N ASN A 116 6.65 10.61 -0.07
CA ASN A 116 5.65 11.50 -0.67
C ASN A 116 4.63 12.16 0.29
N CYS A 117 4.64 11.81 1.58
CA CYS A 117 3.76 12.39 2.59
C CYS A 117 4.42 13.59 3.28
N ILE A 118 3.65 14.65 3.54
CA ILE A 118 4.09 15.81 4.34
C ILE A 118 4.39 15.33 5.77
N VAL A 119 5.57 15.71 6.28
CA VAL A 119 5.98 15.43 7.66
C VAL A 119 5.91 16.69 8.51
N ASN A 120 5.47 16.53 9.76
CA ASN A 120 5.55 17.61 10.72
C ASN A 120 7.01 17.77 11.16
N THR A 121 7.60 18.93 10.88
CA THR A 121 8.98 19.27 11.24
C THR A 121 9.10 20.02 12.56
N GLY A 122 7.98 20.36 13.19
CA GLY A 122 7.91 21.04 14.48
C GLY A 122 7.82 20.09 15.67
N GLY A 123 7.84 20.67 16.87
CA GLY A 123 7.62 19.92 18.12
C GLY A 123 6.23 19.25 18.18
N LYS A 124 6.06 18.35 19.14
CA LYS A 124 4.79 17.67 19.40
C LYS A 124 3.70 18.73 19.66
N PRO A 125 2.62 18.80 18.84
CA PRO A 125 1.58 19.79 19.05
C PRO A 125 0.88 19.54 20.39
N SER A 126 0.50 20.63 21.07
CA SER A 126 -0.25 20.55 22.32
C SER A 126 -1.65 19.97 22.08
N ARG A 127 -2.27 19.45 23.14
CA ARG A 127 -3.64 18.90 23.06
C ARG A 127 -4.65 19.95 22.58
N GLU A 128 -4.48 21.20 23.02
CA GLU A 128 -5.33 22.33 22.63
C GLU A 128 -5.17 22.67 21.15
N GLU A 129 -3.93 22.66 20.65
CA GLU A 129 -3.65 22.90 19.24
C GLU A 129 -4.28 21.82 18.36
N ILE A 130 -4.19 20.56 18.77
CA ILE A 130 -4.85 19.45 18.06
C ILE A 130 -6.37 19.66 18.03
N LYS A 131 -6.99 20.01 19.16
CA LYS A 131 -8.44 20.30 19.21
C LYS A 131 -8.83 21.46 18.29
N ARG A 132 -8.04 22.54 18.28
CA ARG A 132 -8.26 23.69 17.40
C ARG A 132 -8.20 23.28 15.92
N ARG A 133 -7.23 22.45 15.55
CA ARG A 133 -7.11 21.93 14.18
C ARG A 133 -8.28 21.01 13.81
N ILE A 134 -8.69 20.13 14.72
CA ILE A 134 -9.87 19.27 14.52
C ILE A 134 -11.10 20.14 14.26
N GLN A 135 -11.35 21.16 15.09
CA GLN A 135 -12.51 22.05 14.91
C GLN A 135 -12.46 22.81 13.58
N LYS A 136 -11.28 23.34 13.21
CA LYS A 136 -11.10 24.00 11.91
C LYS A 136 -11.34 23.04 10.73
N ASN A 137 -10.84 21.81 10.84
CA ASN A 137 -11.04 20.80 9.81
C ASN A 137 -12.50 20.33 9.74
N LYS A 138 -13.18 20.28 10.88
CA LYS A 138 -14.61 19.97 10.99
C LYS A 138 -15.42 20.98 10.18
N GLU A 139 -15.21 22.27 10.42
CA GLU A 139 -15.93 23.34 9.71
C GLU A 139 -15.66 23.37 8.21
N LEU A 140 -14.45 22.99 7.77
CA LEU A 140 -14.05 23.07 6.36
C LEU A 140 -14.37 21.82 5.53
N TYR A 141 -14.41 20.64 6.16
CA TYR A 141 -14.37 19.37 5.44
C TYR A 141 -15.37 18.32 5.92
N GLU A 142 -16.01 18.50 7.08
CA GLU A 142 -16.98 17.53 7.57
C GLU A 142 -18.15 17.41 6.58
N LEU A 143 -18.43 16.18 6.20
CA LEU A 143 -19.57 15.87 5.36
C LEU A 143 -20.85 15.86 6.20
N PRO A 144 -21.97 16.36 5.66
CA PRO A 144 -23.26 16.25 6.34
C PRO A 144 -23.65 14.78 6.51
N GLU A 145 -24.44 14.50 7.56
CA GLU A 145 -24.86 13.16 7.94
C GLU A 145 -25.55 12.38 6.83
N GLU A 146 -26.38 13.06 6.06
CA GLU A 146 -27.07 12.50 4.90
C GLU A 146 -26.08 11.89 3.90
N LYS A 147 -24.97 12.59 3.64
CA LYS A 147 -23.98 12.16 2.64
C LYS A 147 -23.15 10.98 3.11
N TRP A 148 -22.71 10.95 4.37
CA TRP A 148 -21.88 9.84 4.83
C TRP A 148 -22.70 8.58 5.17
N SER A 149 -23.99 8.72 5.51
CA SER A 149 -24.89 7.60 5.78
C SER A 149 -25.19 6.79 4.51
N GLU A 150 -25.31 7.47 3.37
CA GLU A 150 -25.59 6.88 2.05
C GLU A 150 -24.48 5.93 1.56
N PHE A 151 -23.26 6.05 2.08
CA PHE A 151 -22.18 5.15 1.66
C PHE A 151 -22.46 3.72 2.10
N GLU A 152 -22.76 2.87 1.12
CA GLU A 152 -22.85 1.43 1.32
C GLU A 152 -21.45 0.81 1.29
N LEU A 153 -21.16 0.02 2.33
CA LEU A 153 -19.97 -0.80 2.40
C LEU A 153 -20.29 -2.19 1.86
N PRO A 154 -19.35 -2.84 1.16
CA PRO A 154 -19.54 -4.23 0.77
C PRO A 154 -19.84 -5.04 2.02
N LYS A 155 -20.91 -5.83 1.94
CA LYS A 155 -21.30 -6.69 3.05
C LYS A 155 -20.18 -7.69 3.31
N PRO A 156 -19.96 -8.08 4.58
CA PRO A 156 -19.04 -9.17 4.87
C PRO A 156 -19.40 -10.37 4.00
N GLU A 157 -18.47 -10.83 3.17
CA GLU A 157 -18.57 -12.21 2.69
C GLU A 157 -18.57 -13.10 3.92
N ASP A 158 -19.47 -14.09 3.96
CA ASP A 158 -19.54 -15.03 5.08
C ASP A 158 -18.12 -15.55 5.34
N PRO A 159 -17.56 -15.36 6.54
CA PRO A 159 -16.22 -15.85 6.88
C PRO A 159 -16.04 -17.33 6.52
N PHE A 160 -17.12 -18.11 6.55
CA PHE A 160 -17.14 -19.50 6.10
C PHE A 160 -16.81 -19.63 4.60
N LEU A 161 -17.42 -18.83 3.73
CA LEU A 161 -17.19 -18.84 2.28
C LEU A 161 -15.77 -18.42 1.94
N VAL A 162 -15.24 -17.39 2.61
CA VAL A 162 -13.85 -16.94 2.40
C VAL A 162 -12.86 -18.02 2.82
N LEU A 163 -13.09 -18.65 3.98
CA LEU A 163 -12.25 -19.75 4.46
C LEU A 163 -12.31 -20.96 3.51
N GLU A 164 -13.48 -21.29 2.98
CA GLU A 164 -13.66 -22.38 2.03
C GLU A 164 -12.95 -22.09 0.70
N ALA A 165 -13.08 -20.87 0.17
CA ALA A 165 -12.36 -20.43 -1.02
C ALA A 165 -10.83 -20.54 -0.84
N LYS A 166 -10.30 -20.07 0.31
CA LYS A 166 -8.88 -20.17 0.63
C LYS A 166 -8.40 -21.61 0.83
N ARG A 167 -9.22 -22.47 1.41
CA ARG A 167 -8.92 -23.92 1.46
C ARG A 167 -8.89 -24.53 0.05
N GLY A 168 -9.77 -24.09 -0.85
CA GLY A 168 -9.76 -24.49 -2.26
C GLY A 168 -8.47 -24.08 -2.97
N GLU A 169 -8.10 -22.81 -2.86
CA GLU A 169 -6.87 -22.25 -3.43
C GLU A 169 -5.61 -22.97 -2.89
N LEU A 170 -5.58 -23.25 -1.59
CA LEU A 170 -4.49 -24.00 -0.96
C LEU A 170 -4.36 -25.42 -1.53
N ARG A 171 -5.48 -26.13 -1.74
CA ARG A 171 -5.46 -27.45 -2.37
C ARG A 171 -4.95 -27.40 -3.81
N HIS A 172 -5.34 -26.37 -4.56
CA HIS A 172 -4.88 -26.19 -5.93
C HIS A 172 -3.36 -25.96 -5.98
N LEU A 173 -2.85 -25.04 -5.14
CA LEU A 173 -1.41 -24.79 -5.04
C LEU A 173 -0.62 -26.01 -4.58
N GLN A 174 -1.16 -26.81 -3.65
CA GLN A 174 -0.55 -28.08 -3.25
C GLN A 174 -0.45 -29.06 -4.43
N HIS A 175 -1.47 -29.13 -5.28
CA HIS A 175 -1.45 -29.97 -6.47
C HIS A 175 -0.45 -29.47 -7.51
N GLU A 176 -0.38 -28.16 -7.75
CA GLU A 176 0.63 -27.56 -8.64
C GLU A 176 2.05 -27.84 -8.13
N LEU A 177 2.28 -27.66 -6.83
CA LEU A 177 3.58 -27.94 -6.20
C LEU A 177 3.97 -29.40 -6.40
N SER A 178 3.07 -30.34 -6.15
CA SER A 178 3.30 -31.78 -6.35
C SER A 178 3.66 -32.08 -7.81
N SER A 179 2.95 -31.47 -8.77
CA SER A 179 3.26 -31.64 -10.20
C SER A 179 4.65 -31.10 -10.55
N VAL A 180 5.05 -29.96 -9.99
CA VAL A 180 6.38 -29.39 -10.22
C VAL A 180 7.46 -30.26 -9.57
N GLU A 181 7.24 -30.78 -8.37
CA GLU A 181 8.15 -31.70 -7.70
C GLU A 181 8.36 -32.99 -8.49
N GLU A 182 7.29 -33.55 -9.07
CA GLU A 182 7.36 -34.70 -9.97
C GLU A 182 8.19 -34.39 -11.22
N GLN A 183 7.96 -33.25 -11.87
CA GLN A 183 8.72 -32.81 -13.04
C GLN A 183 10.22 -32.64 -12.71
N ILE A 184 10.54 -32.01 -11.57
CA ILE A 184 11.92 -31.86 -11.09
C ILE A 184 12.55 -33.23 -10.84
N SER A 185 11.83 -34.16 -10.22
CA SER A 185 12.34 -35.51 -9.95
C SER A 185 12.61 -36.29 -11.24
N ALA A 186 11.75 -36.17 -12.24
CA ALA A 186 11.90 -36.80 -13.54
C ALA A 186 13.12 -36.24 -14.29
N LEU A 187 13.27 -34.91 -14.32
CA LEU A 187 14.43 -34.25 -14.90
C LEU A 187 15.74 -34.67 -14.21
N ARG A 188 15.76 -34.74 -12.88
CA ARG A 188 16.92 -35.21 -12.11
C ARG A 188 17.28 -36.65 -12.45
N LYS A 189 16.28 -37.53 -12.56
CA LYS A 189 16.50 -38.94 -12.92
C LYS A 189 16.98 -39.09 -14.36
N GLN A 190 16.41 -38.31 -15.29
CA GLN A 190 16.85 -38.29 -16.69
C GLN A 190 18.29 -37.78 -16.81
N ARG A 191 18.65 -36.72 -16.07
CA ARG A 191 20.04 -36.21 -15.99
C ARG A 191 20.99 -37.28 -15.44
N GLN A 192 20.58 -38.01 -14.40
CA GLN A 192 21.40 -39.07 -13.81
C GLN A 192 21.61 -40.25 -14.77
N LEU A 193 20.56 -40.66 -15.51
CA LEU A 193 20.66 -41.68 -16.55
C LEU A 193 21.55 -41.23 -17.71
N HIS A 194 21.43 -39.96 -18.13
CA HIS A 194 22.28 -39.37 -19.17
C HIS A 194 23.76 -39.40 -18.78
N LEU A 195 24.09 -38.97 -17.56
CA LEU A 195 25.46 -39.01 -17.02
C LEU A 195 26.01 -40.43 -16.88
N GLN A 196 25.17 -41.44 -16.62
CA GLN A 196 25.59 -42.84 -16.60
C GLN A 196 25.86 -43.40 -17.99
N GLN A 197 25.13 -42.94 -19.02
CA GLN A 197 25.31 -43.36 -20.40
C GLN A 197 26.47 -42.63 -21.10
N PHE A 198 26.76 -41.39 -20.69
CA PHE A 198 27.81 -40.54 -21.26
C PHE A 198 28.67 -39.90 -20.15
N PRO A 199 29.55 -40.68 -19.49
CA PRO A 199 30.31 -40.23 -18.32
C PRO A 199 31.37 -39.14 -18.59
N GLY A 200 31.47 -38.63 -19.82
CA GLY A 200 32.44 -37.61 -20.24
C GLY A 200 31.84 -36.27 -20.70
N GLU A 201 30.51 -36.13 -20.77
CA GLU A 201 29.88 -34.84 -21.08
C GLU A 201 29.67 -34.04 -19.80
N THR A 202 30.59 -33.12 -19.51
CA THR A 202 30.39 -32.10 -18.48
C THR A 202 29.48 -31.01 -19.00
N ASP A 203 28.40 -30.78 -18.26
CA ASP A 203 27.38 -29.76 -18.48
C ASP A 203 28.01 -28.35 -18.51
N SER A 204 28.00 -27.70 -19.67
CA SER A 204 28.56 -26.37 -19.87
C SER A 204 27.66 -25.24 -19.33
N SER A 205 26.68 -25.57 -18.48
CA SER A 205 25.63 -24.62 -18.04
C SER A 205 25.66 -24.24 -16.55
N GLU A 206 26.69 -24.63 -15.79
CA GLU A 206 26.99 -24.00 -14.48
C GLU A 206 27.70 -22.66 -14.69
N ASN A 207 26.98 -21.68 -15.25
CA ASN A 207 27.25 -20.28 -14.94
C ASN A 207 26.32 -19.90 -13.79
N GLU A 208 26.70 -20.26 -12.55
CA GLU A 208 26.24 -19.48 -11.41
C GLU A 208 26.82 -18.06 -11.55
N PRO A 209 26.02 -16.99 -11.47
CA PRO A 209 26.58 -15.68 -11.21
C PRO A 209 27.14 -15.71 -9.80
N GLU A 210 28.47 -15.79 -9.72
CA GLU A 210 29.29 -15.56 -8.55
C GLU A 210 28.70 -14.38 -7.76
N CYS A 211 28.17 -14.68 -6.57
CA CYS A 211 27.64 -13.67 -5.67
C CYS A 211 28.83 -12.85 -5.19
N ALA A 212 29.07 -11.72 -5.86
CA ALA A 212 30.18 -10.83 -5.57
C ALA A 212 30.15 -10.41 -4.10
N ASP A 213 31.20 -10.81 -3.39
CA ASP A 213 31.59 -10.28 -2.09
C ASP A 213 31.65 -8.75 -2.17
N TYR A 214 30.70 -8.05 -1.56
CA TYR A 214 30.82 -6.63 -1.29
C TYR A 214 31.73 -6.45 -0.07
N LYS A 215 33.02 -6.24 -0.34
CA LYS A 215 33.93 -5.52 0.57
C LYS A 215 33.82 -4.02 0.31
N GLU A 216 33.77 -3.31 1.43
CA GLU A 216 33.87 -1.85 1.69
C GLU A 216 32.59 -1.00 1.55
#